data_AF-A0A452GTK6-F1
#
_entry.id   AF-A0A452GTK6-F1
#
_cell.length_a   1.000
_cell.length_b   1.000
_cell.length_c   1.000
_cell.angle_alpha   90.00
_cell.angle_beta   90.00
_cell.angle_gamma   90.00
#
_symmetry.space_group_name_H-M   'P 1'
#
loop_
_entity.id
_entity.type
_entity.pdbx_description
1 polymer ?
#
loop_
_entity_poly.entity_id
_entity_poly.type
_entity_poly.pdbx_seq_one_letter_code
_entity_poly.pdbx_strand_id
1 'polypeptide(L)'
;MDIGGLETVVANSAYVSARGSTDAGAASVSRDRKMRARLQLPHITRCEHLRGRPDLDFPTVCLRQPIGKRLFQQFLEEQETFAPAGGLWKSVEAYAAAEESDRPRAAQETVNRFFDSAAETFCAFLEEAAVARVKEDARHGRADLFQEAEGQLLRHLEARAWPGFKETLFFSRFLQFKWLEGQSVSEEWFLDFRVLGKGGFGEVCACQMRATGKMYANKKLNKKRLKKRNGYEARKRILAKVHSRFIVTLAYAFQTKLDLCLVMTLMNGGDLRYHVYNVDEKNPGFPEPRAVFYTAQIICGLEHLHQNRIIYRDLKPENVLLDD
;
A
#
# COMPACT_ATOMS: atom_id res chain seq x y z
N MET A 1 13.72 24.74 36.33
CA MET A 1 12.99 23.61 35.70
C MET A 1 13.20 23.71 34.22
N ASP A 2 13.82 22.71 33.61
CA ASP A 2 14.08 22.66 32.18
C ASP A 2 12.78 22.35 31.43
N ILE A 3 12.11 23.40 30.95
CA ILE A 3 10.83 23.33 30.24
C ILE A 3 10.96 22.48 28.97
N GLY A 4 12.12 22.50 28.30
CA GLY A 4 12.36 21.73 27.08
C GLY A 4 12.44 20.21 27.33
N GLY A 5 12.98 19.81 28.47
CA GLY A 5 13.00 18.42 28.90
C GLY A 5 11.59 17.88 29.17
N LEU A 6 10.73 18.67 29.82
CA LEU A 6 9.36 18.29 30.14
C LEU A 6 8.49 18.15 28.87
N GLU A 7 8.59 19.10 27.93
CA GLU A 7 7.88 19.05 26.65
C GLU A 7 8.26 17.81 25.83
N THR A 8 9.54 17.46 25.83
CA THR A 8 10.06 16.28 25.11
C THR A 8 9.54 14.97 25.72
N VAL A 9 9.48 14.87 27.05
CA VAL A 9 8.94 13.70 27.75
C VAL A 9 7.45 13.55 27.48
N VAL A 10 6.67 14.64 27.55
CA VAL A 10 5.24 14.63 27.26
C VAL A 10 4.96 14.20 25.82
N ALA A 11 5.71 14.75 24.85
CA ALA A 11 5.57 14.39 23.44
C ALA A 11 5.93 12.92 23.17
N ASN A 12 6.97 12.39 23.83
CA ASN A 12 7.36 10.99 23.72
C ASN A 12 6.34 10.05 24.37
N SER A 13 5.81 10.38 25.55
CA SER A 13 4.77 9.60 26.22
C SER A 13 3.48 9.55 25.40
N ALA A 14 3.05 10.69 24.85
CA ALA A 14 1.89 10.77 23.96
C ALA A 14 2.10 9.93 22.69
N TYR A 15 3.31 9.97 22.12
CA TYR A 15 3.68 9.17 20.95
C TYR A 15 3.67 7.66 21.24
N VAL A 16 4.28 7.22 22.34
CA VAL A 16 4.29 5.80 22.73
C VAL A 16 2.88 5.29 23.02
N SER A 17 2.04 6.10 23.66
CA SER A 17 0.63 5.77 23.89
C SER A 17 -0.15 5.62 22.57
N ALA A 18 0.07 6.53 21.61
CA ALA A 18 -0.53 6.43 20.27
C ALA A 18 0.02 5.22 19.47
N ARG A 19 1.25 4.77 19.74
CA ARG A 19 1.90 3.62 19.09
C ARG A 19 1.48 2.28 19.68
N GLY A 20 1.25 2.17 21.00
CA GLY A 20 0.96 0.92 21.74
C GLY A 20 -0.33 0.19 21.36
N SER A 21 -0.92 0.55 20.22
CA SER A 21 -2.15 0.03 19.64
C SER A 21 -1.85 -0.60 18.26
N THR A 22 -0.81 -1.43 18.17
CA THR A 22 -0.46 -2.17 16.94
C THR A 22 -1.48 -3.24 16.58
N ASP A 23 -2.37 -3.62 17.49
CA ASP A 23 -3.56 -4.42 17.17
C ASP A 23 -4.68 -3.53 16.63
N ALA A 24 -5.22 -3.90 15.47
CA ALA A 24 -6.34 -3.20 14.82
C ALA A 24 -7.59 -3.03 15.72
N GLY A 25 -7.70 -3.81 16.79
CA GLY A 25 -8.75 -3.71 17.82
C GLY A 25 -8.52 -2.65 18.91
N ALA A 26 -7.27 -2.31 19.24
CA ALA A 26 -6.94 -1.36 20.32
C ALA A 26 -6.97 0.12 19.87
N ALA A 27 -7.03 0.38 18.55
CA ALA A 27 -7.04 1.74 17.99
C ALA A 27 -8.33 2.53 18.26
N SER A 28 -9.26 1.95 19.03
CA SER A 28 -10.52 2.56 19.42
C SER A 28 -10.35 3.74 20.38
N VAL A 29 -9.25 3.82 21.13
CA VAL A 29 -9.05 4.82 22.20
C VAL A 29 -8.55 6.18 21.67
N SER A 30 -8.04 6.27 20.43
CA SER A 30 -7.36 7.47 19.89
C SER A 30 -8.02 8.06 18.62
N ARG A 31 -9.29 7.74 18.35
CA ARG A 31 -10.02 8.29 17.18
C ARG A 31 -10.86 9.50 17.56
N ASP A 32 -10.65 10.61 16.87
CA ASP A 32 -11.47 11.80 17.04
C ASP A 32 -12.86 11.57 16.42
N ARG A 33 -13.89 11.52 17.28
CA ARG A 33 -15.28 11.27 16.86
C ARG A 33 -15.80 12.31 15.88
N LYS A 34 -15.44 13.59 16.05
CA LYS A 34 -15.88 14.68 15.18
C LYS A 34 -15.25 14.54 13.79
N MET A 35 -13.96 14.23 13.73
CA MET A 35 -13.28 14.01 12.45
C MET A 35 -13.78 12.74 11.76
N ARG A 36 -14.03 11.66 12.52
CA ARG A 36 -14.60 10.42 12.00
C ARG A 36 -16.01 10.61 11.43
N ALA A 37 -16.85 11.43 12.08
CA ALA A 37 -18.19 11.73 11.59
C ALA A 37 -18.20 12.45 10.22
N ARG A 38 -17.07 13.03 9.79
CA ARG A 38 -16.92 13.60 8.44
C ARG A 38 -16.68 12.54 7.36
N LEU A 39 -16.31 11.30 7.72
CA LEU A 39 -16.13 10.18 6.80
C LEU A 39 -17.46 9.48 6.49
N GLN A 40 -18.42 10.24 5.97
CA GLN A 40 -19.72 9.72 5.55
C GLN A 40 -19.76 9.52 4.03
N LEU A 41 -20.29 8.37 3.61
CA LEU A 41 -20.50 8.12 2.20
C LEU A 41 -21.62 9.04 1.68
N PRO A 42 -21.40 9.75 0.57
CA PRO A 42 -22.44 10.60 -0.03
C PRO A 42 -23.56 9.74 -0.63
N HIS A 43 -24.72 10.33 -0.90
CA HIS A 43 -25.74 9.69 -1.73
C HIS A 43 -25.18 9.36 -3.13
N ILE A 44 -25.64 8.27 -3.75
CA ILE A 44 -25.10 7.73 -5.01
C ILE A 44 -25.16 8.77 -6.15
N THR A 45 -26.24 9.56 -6.22
CA THR A 45 -26.41 10.62 -7.23
C THR A 45 -25.29 11.66 -7.21
N ARG A 46 -24.64 11.90 -6.06
CA ARG A 46 -23.49 12.82 -5.98
C ARG A 46 -22.23 12.27 -6.65
N CYS A 47 -22.21 10.97 -6.96
CA CYS A 47 -21.06 10.26 -7.51
C CYS A 47 -21.20 9.93 -9.00
N GLU A 48 -22.35 10.20 -9.62
CA GLU A 48 -22.64 9.81 -11.01
C GLU A 48 -21.63 10.38 -12.01
N HIS A 49 -21.20 11.62 -11.80
CA HIS A 49 -20.17 12.28 -12.62
C HIS A 49 -18.81 11.56 -12.62
N LEU A 50 -18.55 10.66 -11.66
CA LEU A 50 -17.33 9.85 -11.62
C LEU A 50 -17.38 8.64 -12.54
N ARG A 51 -18.57 8.14 -12.89
CA ARG A 51 -18.78 6.87 -13.62
C ARG A 51 -18.12 6.83 -15.00
N GLY A 52 -18.10 7.97 -15.71
CA GLY A 52 -17.55 8.08 -17.06
C GLY A 52 -16.07 8.45 -17.13
N ARG A 53 -15.36 8.45 -16.00
CA ARG A 53 -13.95 8.83 -15.97
C ARG A 53 -13.06 7.78 -16.65
N PRO A 54 -12.16 8.18 -17.56
CA PRO A 54 -11.32 7.23 -18.31
C PRO A 54 -10.26 6.54 -17.44
N ASP A 55 -9.91 7.13 -16.29
CA ASP A 55 -8.99 6.53 -15.31
C ASP A 55 -9.63 5.44 -14.44
N LEU A 56 -10.91 5.12 -14.64
CA LEU A 56 -11.63 4.06 -13.93
C LEU A 56 -11.80 2.82 -14.82
N ASP A 57 -10.70 2.32 -15.40
CA ASP A 57 -10.66 1.05 -16.13
C ASP A 57 -10.52 -0.17 -15.20
N PHE A 58 -10.63 -1.37 -15.78
CA PHE A 58 -10.57 -2.62 -15.01
C PHE A 58 -9.23 -2.78 -14.26
N PRO A 59 -8.05 -2.61 -14.89
CA PRO A 59 -6.78 -2.71 -14.17
C PRO A 59 -6.68 -1.71 -13.00
N THR A 60 -7.15 -0.48 -13.19
CA THR A 60 -7.04 0.57 -12.17
C THR A 60 -8.01 0.36 -11.02
N VAL A 61 -9.25 -0.04 -11.30
CA VAL A 61 -10.29 -0.24 -10.27
C VAL A 61 -10.14 -1.58 -9.58
N CYS A 62 -10.01 -2.67 -10.33
CA CYS A 62 -10.13 -4.03 -9.80
C CYS A 62 -8.80 -4.66 -9.41
N LEU A 63 -7.66 -4.14 -9.88
CA LEU A 63 -6.33 -4.70 -9.54
C LEU A 63 -5.52 -3.78 -8.64
N ARG A 64 -5.41 -2.49 -9.01
CA ARG A 64 -4.53 -1.53 -8.30
C ARG A 64 -5.17 -0.89 -7.07
N GLN A 65 -6.49 -0.68 -7.07
CA GLN A 65 -7.19 -0.03 -5.96
C GLN A 65 -7.78 -1.07 -5.00
N PRO A 66 -7.30 -1.15 -3.73
CA PRO A 66 -7.71 -2.22 -2.80
C PRO A 66 -9.22 -2.28 -2.54
N ILE A 67 -9.87 -1.12 -2.43
CA ILE A 67 -11.34 -1.05 -2.22
C ILE A 67 -12.09 -1.56 -3.46
N GLY A 68 -11.66 -1.14 -4.66
CA GLY A 68 -12.28 -1.57 -5.91
C GLY A 68 -12.10 -3.08 -6.13
N LYS A 69 -10.89 -3.60 -5.93
CA LYS A 69 -10.59 -5.03 -5.94
C LYS A 69 -11.48 -5.83 -4.99
N ARG A 70 -11.60 -5.38 -3.72
CA ARG A 70 -12.42 -6.05 -2.71
C ARG A 70 -13.90 -6.08 -3.11
N LEU A 71 -14.44 -4.95 -3.58
CA LEU A 71 -15.83 -4.87 -4.02
C LEU A 71 -16.08 -5.72 -5.27
N PHE A 72 -15.10 -5.79 -6.18
CA PHE A 72 -15.18 -6.65 -7.35
C PHE A 72 -15.15 -8.13 -6.97
N GLN A 73 -14.27 -8.56 -6.07
CA GLN A 73 -14.25 -9.93 -5.55
C GLN A 73 -15.59 -10.30 -4.87
N GLN A 74 -16.18 -9.39 -4.07
CA GLN A 74 -17.51 -9.59 -3.48
C GLN A 74 -18.60 -9.75 -4.54
N PHE A 75 -18.56 -8.94 -5.60
CA PHE A 75 -19.46 -9.10 -6.74
C PHE A 75 -19.28 -10.47 -7.41
N LEU A 76 -18.06 -10.94 -7.64
CA LEU A 76 -17.82 -12.26 -8.25
C LEU A 76 -18.34 -13.41 -7.38
N GLU A 77 -18.28 -13.28 -6.06
CA GLU A 77 -18.81 -14.26 -5.10
C GLU A 77 -20.33 -14.37 -5.14
N GLU A 78 -21.04 -13.26 -5.40
CA GLU A 78 -22.51 -13.24 -5.48
C GLU A 78 -23.05 -13.71 -6.83
N GLN A 79 -22.20 -13.87 -7.84
CA GLN A 79 -22.60 -14.32 -9.18
C GLN A 79 -22.15 -15.76 -9.39
N GLU A 80 -23.07 -16.71 -9.41
CA GLU A 80 -22.78 -18.15 -9.62
C GLU A 80 -21.89 -18.39 -10.86
N THR A 81 -22.14 -17.63 -11.93
CA THR A 81 -21.38 -17.70 -13.18
C THR A 81 -19.90 -17.33 -13.04
N PHE A 82 -19.55 -16.47 -12.07
CA PHE A 82 -18.19 -16.00 -11.84
C PHE A 82 -17.55 -16.54 -10.55
N ALA A 83 -18.30 -17.24 -9.72
CA ALA A 83 -17.80 -17.83 -8.48
C ALA A 83 -16.57 -18.73 -8.69
N PRO A 84 -16.49 -19.59 -9.73
CA PRO A 84 -15.27 -20.35 -10.02
C PRO A 84 -14.06 -19.46 -10.33
N ALA A 85 -14.24 -18.43 -11.18
CA ALA A 85 -13.17 -17.51 -11.55
C ALA A 85 -12.67 -16.68 -10.34
N GLY A 86 -13.60 -16.19 -9.51
CA GLY A 86 -13.27 -15.50 -8.26
C GLY A 86 -12.55 -16.42 -7.25
N GLY A 87 -12.95 -17.69 -7.19
CA GLY A 87 -12.29 -18.72 -6.40
C GLY A 87 -10.86 -19.00 -6.86
N LEU A 88 -10.65 -19.17 -8.16
CA LEU A 88 -9.33 -19.35 -8.75
C LEU A 88 -8.43 -18.14 -8.44
N TRP A 89 -8.94 -16.91 -8.58
CA TRP A 89 -8.17 -15.70 -8.27
C TRP A 89 -7.66 -15.72 -6.82
N LYS A 90 -8.53 -15.99 -5.85
CA LYS A 90 -8.14 -16.10 -4.44
C LYS A 90 -7.10 -17.20 -4.20
N SER A 91 -7.23 -18.33 -4.89
CA SER A 91 -6.30 -19.45 -4.78
C SER A 91 -4.90 -19.09 -5.30
N VAL A 92 -4.83 -18.38 -6.43
CA VAL A 92 -3.57 -17.89 -7.00
C VAL A 92 -2.91 -16.85 -6.07
N GLU A 93 -3.69 -15.94 -5.48
CA GLU A 93 -3.16 -14.97 -4.51
C GLU A 93 -2.64 -15.64 -3.24
N ALA A 94 -3.37 -16.64 -2.73
CA ALA A 94 -2.95 -17.42 -1.57
C ALA A 94 -1.66 -18.21 -1.88
N TYR A 95 -1.56 -18.80 -3.07
CA TYR A 95 -0.35 -19.49 -3.52
C TYR A 95 0.87 -18.55 -3.62
N ALA A 96 0.69 -17.36 -4.21
CA ALA A 96 1.74 -16.35 -4.31
C ALA A 96 2.21 -15.85 -2.93
N ALA A 97 1.33 -15.87 -1.93
CA ALA A 97 1.64 -15.51 -0.55
C ALA A 97 2.14 -16.69 0.31
N ALA A 98 2.09 -17.92 -0.20
CA ALA A 98 2.49 -19.12 0.55
C ALA A 98 4.01 -19.26 0.66
N GLU A 99 4.43 -19.81 1.80
CA GLU A 99 5.81 -20.24 2.04
C GLU A 99 6.21 -21.32 1.01
N GLU A 100 7.50 -21.37 0.67
CA GLU A 100 8.00 -22.27 -0.39
C GLU A 100 7.71 -23.75 -0.09
N SER A 101 7.73 -24.14 1.19
CA SER A 101 7.38 -25.50 1.64
C SER A 101 5.92 -25.86 1.42
N ASP A 102 5.02 -24.88 1.43
CA ASP A 102 3.56 -25.09 1.34
C ASP A 102 3.04 -24.99 -0.10
N ARG A 103 3.82 -24.38 -1.00
CA ARG A 103 3.44 -24.16 -2.40
C ARG A 103 3.02 -25.44 -3.13
N PRO A 104 3.74 -26.57 -3.08
CA PRO A 104 3.32 -27.77 -3.80
C PRO A 104 1.92 -28.26 -3.40
N ARG A 105 1.60 -28.19 -2.10
CA ARG A 105 0.28 -28.54 -1.59
C ARG A 105 -0.78 -27.55 -2.07
N ALA A 106 -0.54 -26.26 -1.91
CA ALA A 106 -1.46 -25.21 -2.34
C ALA A 106 -1.71 -25.25 -3.87
N ALA A 107 -0.68 -25.57 -4.66
CA ALA A 107 -0.80 -25.78 -6.10
C ALA A 107 -1.72 -26.96 -6.42
N GLN A 108 -1.53 -28.10 -5.77
CA GLN A 108 -2.36 -29.28 -6.00
C GLN A 108 -3.83 -29.04 -5.63
N GLU A 109 -4.08 -28.38 -4.49
CA GLU A 109 -5.43 -27.99 -4.07
C GLU A 109 -6.10 -27.06 -5.11
N THR A 110 -5.34 -26.09 -5.64
CA THR A 110 -5.81 -25.18 -6.70
C THR A 110 -6.12 -25.93 -7.99
N VAL A 111 -5.24 -26.85 -8.41
CA VAL A 111 -5.40 -27.66 -9.63
C VAL A 111 -6.65 -28.53 -9.55
N ASN A 112 -6.80 -29.29 -8.47
CA ASN A 112 -7.94 -30.20 -8.29
C ASN A 112 -9.28 -29.47 -8.33
N ARG A 113 -9.32 -28.21 -7.87
CA ARG A 113 -10.55 -27.44 -7.77
C ARG A 113 -10.91 -26.69 -9.05
N PHE A 114 -9.93 -26.10 -9.74
CA PHE A 114 -10.19 -25.15 -10.81
C PHE A 114 -9.67 -25.57 -12.19
N PHE A 115 -8.78 -26.55 -12.26
CA PHE A 115 -8.14 -27.00 -13.51
C PHE A 115 -8.56 -28.42 -13.91
N ASP A 116 -9.22 -29.17 -13.04
CA ASP A 116 -9.78 -30.48 -13.37
C ASP A 116 -11.14 -30.32 -14.05
N SER A 117 -11.30 -30.87 -15.26
CA SER A 117 -12.56 -30.84 -16.01
C SER A 117 -13.69 -31.62 -15.32
N ALA A 118 -13.35 -32.51 -14.40
CA ALA A 118 -14.33 -33.22 -13.57
C ALA A 118 -14.81 -32.39 -12.35
N ALA A 119 -14.14 -31.28 -12.02
CA ALA A 119 -14.50 -30.45 -10.89
C ALA A 119 -15.70 -29.54 -11.22
N GLU A 120 -16.60 -29.38 -10.25
CA GLU A 120 -17.75 -28.47 -10.36
C GLU A 120 -17.32 -27.01 -10.59
N THR A 121 -16.18 -26.61 -10.01
CA THR A 121 -15.61 -25.26 -10.16
C THR A 121 -14.56 -25.17 -11.28
N PHE A 122 -14.61 -26.07 -12.26
CA PHE A 122 -13.69 -26.05 -13.40
C PHE A 122 -13.75 -24.71 -14.16
N CYS A 123 -12.59 -24.09 -14.36
CA CYS A 123 -12.46 -22.83 -15.09
C CYS A 123 -12.29 -23.09 -16.59
N ALA A 124 -13.39 -23.33 -17.28
CA ALA A 124 -13.42 -23.67 -18.72
C ALA A 124 -12.92 -22.55 -19.66
N PHE A 125 -12.67 -21.34 -19.16
CA PHE A 125 -12.06 -20.26 -19.93
C PHE A 125 -10.53 -20.38 -20.04
N LEU A 126 -9.91 -21.31 -19.30
CA LEU A 126 -8.47 -21.57 -19.39
C LEU A 126 -8.16 -22.42 -20.62
N GLU A 127 -7.11 -22.05 -21.35
CA GLU A 127 -6.65 -22.80 -22.52
C GLU A 127 -6.02 -24.14 -22.09
N GLU A 128 -6.27 -25.21 -22.87
CA GLU A 128 -5.79 -26.56 -22.56
C GLU A 128 -4.27 -26.63 -22.34
N ALA A 129 -3.50 -25.85 -23.11
CA ALA A 129 -2.05 -25.79 -22.98
C ALA A 129 -1.61 -25.20 -21.61
N ALA A 130 -2.29 -24.17 -21.13
CA ALA A 130 -2.02 -23.59 -19.81
C ALA A 130 -2.43 -24.56 -18.69
N VAL A 131 -3.57 -25.24 -18.85
CA VAL A 131 -4.02 -26.28 -17.91
C VAL A 131 -3.02 -27.43 -17.82
N ALA A 132 -2.51 -27.92 -18.95
CA ALA A 132 -1.54 -29.00 -19.01
C ALA A 132 -0.23 -28.62 -18.31
N ARG A 133 0.32 -27.43 -18.60
CA ARG A 133 1.55 -26.91 -17.95
C ARG A 133 1.41 -26.86 -16.43
N VAL A 134 0.33 -26.24 -15.95
CA VAL A 134 0.09 -26.11 -14.50
C VAL A 134 -0.03 -27.50 -13.85
N LYS A 135 -0.74 -28.45 -14.47
CA LYS A 135 -0.87 -29.82 -13.95
C LYS A 135 0.47 -30.56 -13.89
N GLU A 136 1.32 -30.41 -14.90
CA GLU A 136 2.62 -31.05 -14.96
C GLU A 136 3.59 -30.51 -13.89
N ASP A 137 3.57 -29.19 -13.67
CA ASP A 137 4.54 -28.49 -12.83
C ASP A 137 4.07 -28.23 -11.38
N ALA A 138 2.81 -28.52 -11.04
CA ALA A 138 2.25 -28.27 -9.71
C ALA A 138 3.07 -28.84 -8.55
N ARG A 139 3.68 -30.03 -8.76
CA ARG A 139 4.51 -30.71 -7.77
C ARG A 139 5.79 -29.94 -7.38
N HIS A 140 6.27 -29.05 -8.24
CA HIS A 140 7.52 -28.32 -8.03
C HIS A 140 7.32 -27.02 -7.27
N GLY A 141 6.09 -26.51 -7.12
CA GLY A 141 5.81 -25.31 -6.31
C GLY A 141 6.52 -24.03 -6.81
N ARG A 142 6.79 -23.91 -8.11
CA ARG A 142 7.48 -22.75 -8.69
C ARG A 142 6.71 -21.45 -8.49
N ALA A 143 7.41 -20.35 -8.19
CA ALA A 143 6.77 -19.06 -7.94
C ALA A 143 5.93 -18.53 -9.13
N ASP A 144 6.30 -18.87 -10.36
CA ASP A 144 5.68 -18.44 -11.61
C ASP A 144 4.60 -19.41 -12.14
N LEU A 145 4.30 -20.50 -11.42
CA LEU A 145 3.45 -21.61 -11.88
C LEU A 145 2.11 -21.14 -12.50
N PHE A 146 1.43 -20.19 -11.87
CA PHE A 146 0.11 -19.72 -12.31
C PHE A 146 0.14 -18.46 -13.17
N GLN A 147 1.31 -17.91 -13.52
CA GLN A 147 1.42 -16.60 -14.16
C GLN A 147 0.59 -16.49 -15.46
N GLU A 148 0.62 -17.52 -16.28
CA GLU A 148 -0.16 -17.55 -17.52
C GLU A 148 -1.66 -17.70 -17.28
N ALA A 149 -2.04 -18.62 -16.39
CA ALA A 149 -3.44 -18.86 -16.02
C ALA A 149 -4.06 -17.61 -15.37
N GLU A 150 -3.30 -16.88 -14.55
CA GLU A 150 -3.69 -15.57 -14.00
C GLU A 150 -3.93 -14.56 -15.13
N GLY A 151 -3.05 -14.49 -16.13
CA GLY A 151 -3.23 -13.63 -17.31
C GLY A 151 -4.50 -13.97 -18.11
N GLN A 152 -4.86 -15.25 -18.25
CA GLN A 152 -6.10 -15.69 -18.89
C GLN A 152 -7.34 -15.34 -18.03
N LEU A 153 -7.27 -15.59 -16.73
CA LEU A 153 -8.29 -15.24 -15.75
C LEU A 153 -8.62 -13.74 -15.76
N LEU A 154 -7.59 -12.88 -15.70
CA LEU A 154 -7.80 -11.43 -15.68
C LEU A 154 -8.43 -10.93 -16.98
N ARG A 155 -8.00 -11.44 -18.15
CA ARG A 155 -8.63 -11.14 -19.45
C ARG A 155 -10.09 -11.59 -19.50
N HIS A 156 -10.39 -12.77 -18.97
CA HIS A 156 -11.75 -13.28 -18.89
C HIS A 156 -12.64 -12.38 -18.02
N LEU A 157 -12.18 -12.02 -16.83
CA LEU A 157 -12.92 -11.15 -15.90
C LEU A 157 -13.13 -9.74 -16.47
N GLU A 158 -12.13 -9.17 -17.13
CA GLU A 158 -12.24 -7.88 -17.81
C GLU A 158 -13.27 -7.92 -18.95
N ALA A 159 -13.30 -9.00 -19.74
CA ALA A 159 -14.23 -9.12 -20.86
C ALA A 159 -15.67 -9.43 -20.41
N ARG A 160 -15.83 -10.29 -19.41
CA ARG A 160 -17.12 -10.92 -19.07
C ARG A 160 -17.78 -10.36 -17.83
N ALA A 161 -17.01 -10.04 -16.78
CA ALA A 161 -17.53 -9.63 -15.49
C ALA A 161 -17.53 -8.10 -15.31
N TRP A 162 -16.51 -7.41 -15.84
CA TRP A 162 -16.35 -5.96 -15.66
C TRP A 162 -17.51 -5.09 -16.18
N PRO A 163 -18.08 -5.32 -17.38
CA PRO A 163 -19.23 -4.53 -17.85
C PRO A 163 -20.43 -4.65 -16.90
N GLY A 164 -20.74 -5.88 -16.45
CA GLY A 164 -21.83 -6.14 -15.50
C GLY A 164 -21.57 -5.51 -14.14
N PHE A 165 -20.34 -5.61 -13.63
CA PHE A 165 -19.96 -5.01 -12.35
C PHE A 165 -20.24 -3.51 -12.28
N LYS A 166 -19.95 -2.77 -13.36
CA LYS A 166 -20.19 -1.32 -13.40
C LYS A 166 -21.66 -0.96 -13.17
N GLU A 167 -22.59 -1.82 -13.56
CA GLU A 167 -24.03 -1.58 -13.40
C GLU A 167 -24.57 -1.97 -12.01
N THR A 168 -23.72 -2.48 -11.13
CA THR A 168 -24.13 -2.93 -9.79
C THR A 168 -24.03 -1.85 -8.71
N LEU A 169 -24.65 -2.15 -7.56
CA LEU A 169 -24.47 -1.37 -6.34
C LEU A 169 -23.04 -1.45 -5.78
N PHE A 170 -22.27 -2.50 -6.10
CA PHE A 170 -20.86 -2.59 -5.72
C PHE A 170 -20.03 -1.49 -6.37
N PHE A 171 -20.22 -1.25 -7.67
CA PHE A 171 -19.53 -0.17 -8.35
C PHE A 171 -20.02 1.20 -7.87
N SER A 172 -21.32 1.35 -7.62
CA SER A 172 -21.86 2.57 -7.00
C SER A 172 -21.23 2.84 -5.62
N ARG A 173 -21.01 1.79 -4.81
CA ARG A 173 -20.30 1.86 -3.54
C ARG A 173 -18.83 2.24 -3.72
N PHE A 174 -18.15 1.69 -4.72
CA PHE A 174 -16.79 2.10 -5.07
C PHE A 174 -16.73 3.60 -5.40
N LEU A 175 -17.67 4.12 -6.19
CA LEU A 175 -17.73 5.55 -6.52
C LEU A 175 -17.98 6.44 -5.30
N GLN A 176 -18.76 5.99 -4.31
CA GLN A 176 -18.91 6.70 -3.03
C GLN A 176 -17.58 6.81 -2.27
N PHE A 177 -16.79 5.73 -2.23
CA PHE A 177 -15.44 5.76 -1.65
C PHE A 177 -14.49 6.63 -2.46
N LYS A 178 -14.58 6.59 -3.79
CA LYS A 178 -13.76 7.44 -4.67
C LYS A 178 -14.09 8.92 -4.51
N TRP A 179 -15.37 9.24 -4.32
CA TRP A 179 -15.80 10.59 -3.97
C TRP A 179 -15.21 11.03 -2.64
N LEU A 180 -15.22 10.16 -1.63
CA LEU A 180 -14.66 10.47 -0.31
C LEU A 180 -13.13 10.68 -0.37
N GLU A 181 -12.43 9.87 -1.18
CA GLU A 181 -11.00 10.06 -1.47
C GLU A 181 -10.71 11.41 -2.13
N GLY A 182 -11.61 11.89 -2.99
CA GLY A 182 -11.48 13.17 -3.69
C GLY A 182 -11.74 14.41 -2.83
N GLN A 183 -12.09 14.26 -1.55
CA GLN A 183 -12.36 15.41 -0.67
C GLN A 183 -11.06 16.11 -0.25
N SER A 184 -11.17 17.41 0.05
CA SER A 184 -10.00 18.20 0.46
C SER A 184 -9.48 17.75 1.82
N VAL A 185 -8.18 17.48 1.90
CA VAL A 185 -7.45 17.21 3.14
C VAL A 185 -6.59 18.41 3.50
N SER A 186 -6.64 18.81 4.77
CA SER A 186 -5.93 19.95 5.34
C SER A 186 -5.19 19.54 6.63
N GLU A 187 -4.45 20.48 7.23
CA GLU A 187 -3.72 20.23 8.48
C GLU A 187 -4.64 19.82 9.65
N GLU A 188 -5.92 20.22 9.64
CA GLU A 188 -6.86 19.91 10.72
C GLU A 188 -7.11 18.40 10.91
N TRP A 189 -6.83 17.60 9.86
CA TRP A 189 -7.00 16.16 9.84
C TRP A 189 -5.89 15.41 10.56
N PHE A 190 -4.77 16.08 10.87
CA PHE A 190 -3.60 15.45 11.45
C PHE A 190 -3.29 16.04 12.82
N LEU A 191 -2.91 15.16 13.74
CA LEU A 191 -2.32 15.54 15.03
C LEU A 191 -0.83 15.22 14.97
N ASP A 192 0.03 16.23 15.05
CA ASP A 192 1.47 16.04 15.12
C ASP A 192 1.91 15.72 16.57
N PHE A 193 2.90 14.85 16.71
CA PHE A 193 3.53 14.47 17.98
C PHE A 193 4.97 15.01 18.01
N ARG A 194 5.96 14.12 18.10
CA ARG A 194 7.38 14.47 18.18
C ARG A 194 8.03 14.65 16.81
N VAL A 195 9.11 15.44 16.78
CA VAL A 195 10.01 15.53 15.63
C VAL A 195 10.85 14.25 15.56
N LEU A 196 10.85 13.61 14.39
CA LEU A 196 11.63 12.41 14.07
C LEU A 196 12.98 12.77 13.44
N GLY A 197 13.05 13.89 12.71
CA GLY A 197 14.29 14.34 12.08
C GLY A 197 14.19 15.76 11.55
N LYS A 198 15.33 16.44 11.45
CA LYS A 198 15.47 17.77 10.87
C LYS A 198 16.35 17.70 9.63
N GLY A 199 15.89 18.28 8.53
CA GLY A 199 16.61 18.32 7.26
C GLY A 199 16.78 19.74 6.73
N GLY A 200 17.52 19.88 5.64
CA GLY A 200 17.85 21.21 5.07
C GLY A 200 16.65 22.06 4.64
N PHE A 201 15.48 21.44 4.43
CA PHE A 201 14.25 22.13 3.99
C PHE A 201 13.16 22.23 5.05
N GLY A 202 13.35 21.64 6.23
CA GLY A 202 12.33 21.62 7.28
C GLY A 202 12.49 20.40 8.18
N GLU A 203 11.39 19.89 8.70
CA GLU A 203 11.38 18.82 9.69
C GLU A 203 10.40 17.71 9.30
N VAL A 204 10.61 16.55 9.91
CA VAL A 204 9.70 15.41 9.83
C VAL A 204 9.18 15.16 11.24
N CYS A 205 7.87 15.16 11.42
CA CYS A 205 7.22 14.79 12.69
C CYS A 205 6.40 13.51 12.54
N ALA A 206 6.29 12.74 13.61
CA ALA A 206 5.27 11.71 13.69
C ALA A 206 3.90 12.40 13.76
N CYS A 207 2.91 11.90 13.03
CA CYS A 207 1.56 12.41 13.08
C CYS A 207 0.53 11.29 13.03
N GLN A 208 -0.70 11.58 13.42
CA GLN A 208 -1.83 10.67 13.35
C GLN A 208 -2.96 11.29 12.55
N MET A 209 -3.55 10.51 11.65
CA MET A 209 -4.80 10.88 10.97
C MET A 209 -5.95 10.76 11.97
N ARG A 210 -6.48 11.90 12.44
CA ARG A 210 -7.44 11.99 13.56
C ARG A 210 -8.69 11.13 13.37
N ALA A 211 -9.18 11.00 12.14
CA ALA A 211 -10.41 10.25 11.83
C ALA A 211 -10.22 8.72 11.90
N THR A 212 -9.03 8.23 11.56
CA THR A 212 -8.73 6.79 11.45
C THR A 212 -7.88 6.26 12.60
N GLY A 213 -7.12 7.14 13.25
CA GLY A 213 -6.12 6.80 14.26
C GLY A 213 -4.81 6.29 13.66
N LYS A 214 -4.67 6.26 12.33
CA LYS A 214 -3.48 5.71 11.66
C LYS A 214 -2.29 6.66 11.79
N MET A 215 -1.14 6.10 12.18
CA MET A 215 0.12 6.82 12.33
C MET A 215 0.84 7.00 10.98
N TYR A 216 1.51 8.13 10.83
CA TYR A 216 2.25 8.55 9.65
C TYR A 216 3.47 9.40 10.05
N ALA A 217 4.34 9.66 9.07
CA ALA A 217 5.35 10.72 9.14
C ALA A 217 4.89 11.92 8.29
N ASN A 218 4.90 13.12 8.86
CA ASN A 218 4.59 14.37 8.17
C ASN A 218 5.87 15.16 7.91
N LYS A 219 6.35 15.14 6.66
CA LYS A 219 7.50 15.93 6.23
C LYS A 219 7.05 17.32 5.82
N LYS A 220 7.37 18.29 6.66
CA LYS A 220 7.05 19.71 6.48
C LYS A 220 8.22 20.41 5.80
N LEU A 221 7.99 20.90 4.59
CA LEU A 221 8.98 21.62 3.81
C LEU A 221 8.65 23.11 3.77
N ASN A 222 9.53 23.93 4.33
CA ASN A 222 9.29 25.37 4.45
C ASN A 222 9.29 26.07 3.09
N LYS A 223 8.19 26.76 2.76
CA LYS A 223 7.99 27.41 1.46
C LYS A 223 9.05 28.47 1.16
N LYS A 224 9.46 29.26 2.15
CA LYS A 224 10.50 30.28 1.98
C LYS A 224 11.86 29.65 1.66
N ARG A 225 12.24 28.58 2.39
CA ARG A 225 13.49 27.84 2.15
C ARG A 225 13.49 27.13 0.79
N LEU A 226 12.35 26.60 0.37
CA LEU A 226 12.19 25.98 -0.95
C LEU A 226 12.33 26.98 -2.09
N LYS A 227 11.68 28.15 -2.00
CA LYS A 227 11.76 29.20 -3.04
C LYS A 227 13.19 29.66 -3.29
N LYS A 228 14.04 29.66 -2.26
CA LYS A 228 15.46 30.03 -2.36
C LYS A 228 16.32 29.01 -3.13
N ARG A 229 15.85 27.77 -3.36
CA ARG A 229 16.67 26.64 -3.84
C ARG A 229 16.13 25.92 -5.11
N ASN A 230 15.13 26.45 -5.82
CA ASN A 230 14.59 25.93 -7.10
C ASN A 230 14.22 24.41 -7.16
N GLY A 231 13.87 23.77 -6.05
CA GLY A 231 13.82 22.29 -5.96
C GLY A 231 12.45 21.60 -6.00
N TYR A 232 11.37 22.27 -6.43
CA TYR A 232 10.01 21.88 -6.01
C TYR A 232 9.29 20.82 -6.87
N GLU A 233 9.28 20.93 -8.20
CA GLU A 233 8.28 20.17 -8.97
C GLU A 233 8.60 18.68 -9.17
N ALA A 234 9.87 18.30 -9.21
CA ALA A 234 10.26 16.93 -9.54
C ALA A 234 9.92 15.91 -8.43
N ARG A 235 10.07 16.27 -7.15
CA ARG A 235 9.95 15.29 -6.03
C ARG A 235 8.51 14.87 -5.72
N LYS A 236 7.51 15.76 -5.85
CA LYS A 236 6.10 15.43 -5.58
C LYS A 236 5.53 14.43 -6.59
N ARG A 237 5.88 14.59 -7.87
CA ARG A 237 5.37 13.74 -8.96
C ARG A 237 5.90 12.30 -8.89
N ILE A 238 7.08 12.09 -8.32
CA ILE A 238 7.70 10.76 -8.21
C ILE A 238 7.03 9.93 -7.11
N LEU A 239 6.89 10.48 -5.89
CA LEU A 239 6.33 9.74 -4.74
C LEU A 239 4.84 9.40 -4.90
N ALA A 240 4.09 10.18 -5.69
CA ALA A 240 2.67 9.93 -5.94
C ALA A 240 2.40 8.78 -6.95
N LYS A 241 3.42 8.38 -7.72
CA LYS A 241 3.26 7.37 -8.80
C LYS A 241 3.80 5.99 -8.42
N VAL A 242 4.50 5.88 -7.30
CA VAL A 242 5.26 4.69 -6.93
C VAL A 242 4.58 3.98 -5.76
N HIS A 243 4.25 2.71 -5.96
CA HIS A 243 3.61 1.85 -4.96
C HIS A 243 4.44 0.56 -4.82
N SER A 244 5.37 0.57 -3.86
CA SER A 244 6.24 -0.58 -3.57
C SER A 244 6.39 -0.74 -2.07
N ARG A 245 6.48 -1.99 -1.60
CA ARG A 245 6.75 -2.30 -0.18
C ARG A 245 8.11 -1.77 0.29
N PHE A 246 9.06 -1.59 -0.64
CA PHE A 246 10.42 -1.15 -0.36
C PHE A 246 10.63 0.36 -0.56
N ILE A 247 9.55 1.13 -0.79
CA ILE A 247 9.60 2.58 -0.99
C ILE A 247 8.54 3.22 -0.11
N VAL A 248 8.96 4.20 0.70
CA VAL A 248 8.04 4.99 1.53
C VAL A 248 6.92 5.57 0.67
N THR A 249 5.69 5.20 1.00
CA THR A 249 4.50 5.58 0.24
C THR A 249 3.98 6.92 0.72
N LEU A 250 3.66 7.82 -0.22
CA LEU A 250 2.98 9.07 0.07
C LEU A 250 1.47 8.81 0.19
N ALA A 251 0.89 9.10 1.35
CA ALA A 251 -0.54 8.96 1.58
C ALA A 251 -1.30 10.27 1.31
N TYR A 252 -0.75 11.42 1.75
CA TYR A 252 -1.39 12.73 1.56
C TYR A 252 -0.37 13.80 1.22
N ALA A 253 -0.80 14.79 0.44
CA ALA A 253 -0.06 16.02 0.24
C ALA A 253 -1.00 17.22 0.40
N PHE A 254 -0.62 18.15 1.28
CA PHE A 254 -1.36 19.39 1.49
C PHE A 254 -0.39 20.54 1.73
N GLN A 255 -0.92 21.74 1.92
CA GLN A 255 -0.11 22.91 2.23
C GLN A 255 -0.73 23.70 3.38
N THR A 256 0.14 24.26 4.21
CA THR A 256 -0.23 25.23 5.25
C THR A 256 0.17 26.63 4.78
N LYS A 257 0.00 27.63 5.64
CA LYS A 257 0.51 28.98 5.38
C LYS A 257 2.03 29.00 5.15
N LEU A 258 2.78 28.16 5.86
CA LEU A 258 4.25 28.21 5.89
C LEU A 258 4.92 27.05 5.15
N ASP A 259 4.25 25.89 5.06
CA ASP A 259 4.90 24.64 4.69
C ASP A 259 4.13 23.87 3.60
N LEU A 260 4.85 23.00 2.92
CA LEU A 260 4.31 21.95 2.07
C LEU A 260 4.46 20.64 2.83
N CYS A 261 3.35 19.97 3.10
CA CYS A 261 3.29 18.79 3.95
C CYS A 261 3.17 17.54 3.07
N LEU A 262 4.03 16.56 3.33
CA LEU A 262 4.00 15.24 2.70
C LEU A 262 3.79 14.21 3.81
N VAL A 263 2.60 13.65 3.88
CA VAL A 263 2.24 12.61 4.85
C VAL A 263 2.54 11.26 4.22
N MET A 264 3.43 10.50 4.83
CA MET A 264 3.98 9.27 4.28
C MET A 264 4.08 8.15 5.31
N THR A 265 4.39 6.93 4.86
CA THR A 265 4.66 5.79 5.75
C THR A 265 5.60 6.19 6.89
N LEU A 266 5.20 5.88 8.12
CA LEU A 266 6.02 6.08 9.30
C LEU A 266 7.05 4.95 9.40
N MET A 267 8.34 5.32 9.49
CA MET A 267 9.46 4.39 9.61
C MET A 267 10.13 4.63 10.97
N ASN A 268 9.85 3.77 11.94
CA ASN A 268 10.18 3.99 13.35
C ASN A 268 11.56 3.49 13.77
N GLY A 269 12.14 2.58 13.00
CA GLY A 269 13.45 2.00 13.27
C GLY A 269 14.60 2.96 13.04
N GLY A 270 14.38 4.17 12.51
CA GLY A 270 15.44 5.13 12.20
C GLY A 270 16.12 4.81 10.86
N ASP A 271 17.24 5.49 10.57
CA ASP A 271 17.97 5.35 9.32
C ASP A 271 19.17 4.39 9.42
N LEU A 272 19.61 3.83 8.29
CA LEU A 272 20.75 2.90 8.27
C LEU A 272 22.05 3.55 8.77
N ARG A 273 22.25 4.86 8.61
CA ARG A 273 23.45 5.53 9.16
C ARG A 273 23.50 5.37 10.67
N TYR A 274 22.38 5.61 11.36
CA TYR A 274 22.29 5.40 12.81
C TYR A 274 22.61 3.95 13.19
N HIS A 275 22.04 2.97 12.47
CA HIS A 275 22.28 1.55 12.74
C HIS A 275 23.72 1.12 12.52
N VAL A 276 24.41 1.69 11.54
CA VAL A 276 25.80 1.37 11.22
C VAL A 276 26.77 1.95 12.26
N TYR A 277 26.54 3.19 12.71
CA TYR A 277 27.55 3.94 13.47
C TYR A 277 27.22 4.17 14.94
N ASN A 278 25.95 4.11 15.34
CA ASN A 278 25.52 4.55 16.68
C ASN A 278 24.88 3.45 17.54
N VAL A 279 24.54 2.30 16.96
CA VAL A 279 23.97 1.19 17.75
C VAL A 279 25.05 0.43 18.53
N ASP A 280 26.17 0.10 17.88
CA ASP A 280 27.39 -0.38 18.54
C ASP A 280 28.56 0.50 18.10
N GLU A 281 28.83 1.55 18.87
CA GLU A 281 29.91 2.50 18.57
C GLU A 281 31.30 1.85 18.64
N LYS A 282 31.44 0.68 19.29
CA LYS A 282 32.71 -0.04 19.40
C LYS A 282 32.96 -0.95 18.20
N ASN A 283 31.90 -1.48 17.58
CA ASN A 283 31.96 -2.32 16.40
C ASN A 283 31.01 -1.80 15.30
N PRO A 284 31.38 -0.69 14.62
CA PRO A 284 30.54 -0.13 13.58
C PRO A 284 30.38 -1.10 12.40
N GLY A 285 29.20 -1.06 11.76
CA GLY A 285 28.85 -1.92 10.63
C GLY A 285 27.85 -3.01 10.98
N PHE A 286 27.68 -3.96 10.04
CA PHE A 286 26.78 -5.08 10.20
C PHE A 286 27.48 -6.40 9.90
N PRO A 287 27.04 -7.50 10.53
CA PRO A 287 27.33 -8.83 10.03
C PRO A 287 26.85 -8.97 8.58
N GLU A 288 27.60 -9.72 7.78
CA GLU A 288 27.31 -9.91 6.35
C GLU A 288 25.86 -10.34 6.06
N PRO A 289 25.25 -11.30 6.80
CA PRO A 289 23.86 -11.69 6.54
C PRO A 289 22.87 -10.53 6.64
N ARG A 290 23.08 -9.60 7.58
CA ARG A 290 22.22 -8.41 7.77
C ARG A 290 22.45 -7.39 6.65
N ALA A 291 23.70 -7.21 6.21
CA ALA A 291 24.01 -6.33 5.08
C ALA A 291 23.41 -6.86 3.76
N VAL A 292 23.50 -8.17 3.52
CA VAL A 292 22.91 -8.84 2.35
C VAL A 292 21.39 -8.67 2.35
N PHE A 293 20.74 -8.86 3.50
CA PHE A 293 19.29 -8.68 3.64
C PHE A 293 18.84 -7.26 3.25
N TYR A 294 19.47 -6.22 3.81
CA TYR A 294 19.12 -4.83 3.45
C TYR A 294 19.44 -4.52 1.98
N THR A 295 20.56 -5.04 1.47
CA THR A 295 20.94 -4.85 0.07
C THR A 295 19.90 -5.46 -0.87
N ALA A 296 19.41 -6.67 -0.58
CA ALA A 296 18.36 -7.31 -1.36
C ALA A 296 17.06 -6.46 -1.37
N GLN A 297 16.62 -5.95 -0.22
CA GLN A 297 15.45 -5.08 -0.15
C GLN A 297 15.64 -3.75 -0.91
N ILE A 298 16.82 -3.14 -0.81
CA ILE A 298 17.18 -1.93 -1.57
C ILE A 298 17.13 -2.21 -3.07
N ILE A 299 17.66 -3.35 -3.52
CA ILE A 299 17.61 -3.77 -4.93
C ILE A 299 16.16 -3.86 -5.41
N CYS A 300 15.26 -4.50 -4.65
CA CYS A 300 13.85 -4.57 -5.00
C CYS A 300 13.20 -3.17 -5.10
N GLY A 301 13.57 -2.23 -4.22
CA GLY A 301 13.14 -0.84 -4.30
C GLY A 301 13.64 -0.13 -5.57
N LEU A 302 14.92 -0.29 -5.89
CA LEU A 302 15.53 0.29 -7.10
C LEU A 302 14.95 -0.31 -8.39
N GLU A 303 14.77 -1.62 -8.42
CA GLU A 303 14.13 -2.33 -9.53
C GLU A 303 12.76 -1.73 -9.81
N HIS A 304 11.92 -1.56 -8.78
CA HIS A 304 10.60 -0.96 -8.94
C HIS A 304 10.66 0.47 -9.48
N LEU A 305 11.62 1.29 -9.04
CA LEU A 305 11.82 2.63 -9.61
C LEU A 305 12.24 2.57 -11.09
N HIS A 306 13.15 1.66 -11.44
CA HIS A 306 13.66 1.49 -12.79
C HIS A 306 12.59 0.97 -13.75
N GLN A 307 11.73 0.04 -13.32
CA GLN A 307 10.54 -0.42 -14.06
C GLN A 307 9.60 0.75 -14.39
N ASN A 308 9.54 1.75 -13.51
CA ASN A 308 8.78 2.99 -13.70
C ASN A 308 9.60 4.13 -14.35
N ARG A 309 10.77 3.82 -14.94
CA ARG A 309 11.67 4.77 -15.62
C ARG A 309 12.13 5.93 -14.71
N ILE A 310 12.32 5.68 -13.42
CA ILE A 310 12.78 6.66 -12.43
C ILE A 310 14.17 6.28 -11.94
N ILE A 311 15.13 7.23 -11.97
CA ILE A 311 16.47 7.06 -11.39
C ILE A 311 16.51 7.79 -10.04
N TYR A 312 16.83 7.08 -8.95
CA TYR A 312 16.76 7.64 -7.59
C TYR A 312 17.82 8.73 -7.31
N ARG A 313 19.08 8.50 -7.70
CA ARG A 313 20.24 9.42 -7.61
C ARG A 313 20.66 9.90 -6.21
N ASP A 314 20.02 9.45 -5.13
CA ASP A 314 20.34 9.86 -3.76
C ASP A 314 20.36 8.65 -2.80
N LEU A 315 20.83 7.49 -3.28
CA LEU A 315 20.99 6.30 -2.44
C LEU A 315 22.18 6.49 -1.50
N LYS A 316 21.88 6.49 -0.20
CA LYS A 316 22.85 6.61 0.89
C LYS A 316 22.22 6.13 2.21
N PRO A 317 23.02 5.76 3.24
CA PRO A 317 22.49 5.20 4.48
C PRO A 317 21.45 6.07 5.18
N GLU A 318 21.54 7.40 5.11
CA GLU A 318 20.58 8.34 5.72
C GLU A 318 19.19 8.30 5.07
N ASN A 319 19.09 7.76 3.87
CA ASN A 319 17.85 7.70 3.08
C ASN A 319 17.22 6.30 3.07
N VAL A 320 17.80 5.32 3.76
CA VAL A 320 17.22 3.99 3.96
C VAL A 320 16.71 3.91 5.39
N LEU A 321 15.40 3.74 5.54
CA LEU A 321 14.70 3.79 6.83
C LEU A 321 14.17 2.41 7.19
N LEU A 322 14.17 2.09 8.48
CA LEU A 322 13.64 0.85 9.02
C LEU A 322 12.26 1.09 9.63
N ASP A 323 11.37 0.13 9.47
CA ASP A 323 10.08 0.07 10.17
C ASP A 323 10.25 -0.53 11.58
N ASP A 324 9.13 -0.83 12.26
CA ASP A 324 9.11 -1.34 13.64
C ASP A 324 9.64 -2.78 13.77
#